data_AF-A0A6L8HA91-F1
#
_entry.id   AF-A0A6L8HA91-F1
#
_cell.length_a   1.000
_cell.length_b   1.000
_cell.length_c   1.000
_cell.angle_alpha   90.00
_cell.angle_beta   90.00
_cell.angle_gamma   90.00
#
_symmetry.space_group_name_H-M   'P 1'
#
loop_
_entity.id
_entity.type
_entity.pdbx_description
1 polymer ?
#
loop_
_entity_poly.entity_id
_entity_poly.type
_entity_poly.pdbx_seq_one_letter_code
_entity_poly.pdbx_strand_id
1 'polypeptide(L)'
;MSGERRRREPKGFTDRELDIMSVLWREGSGTVAEVRDALGEEVGYTTVLKMLQILEEKGAVGHEQEGRAYRYFPLVESERAGG
;
A
#
# COMPACT_ATOMS: atom_id res chain seq x y z
N MET A 1 30.79 1.76 -15.37
CA MET A 1 29.81 1.09 -14.49
C MET A 1 29.69 1.89 -13.21
N SER A 2 28.57 1.75 -12.47
CA SER A 2 28.18 2.50 -11.26
C SER A 2 27.22 3.66 -11.50
N GLY A 3 26.02 3.32 -11.95
CA GLY A 3 24.84 4.12 -11.65
C GLY A 3 24.43 3.81 -10.22
N GLU A 4 24.74 4.73 -9.31
CA GLU A 4 24.31 4.72 -7.92
C GLU A 4 22.79 4.87 -7.88
N ARG A 5 22.07 3.74 -8.01
CA ARG A 5 20.64 3.70 -7.69
C ARG A 5 20.54 3.94 -6.19
N ARG A 6 20.26 5.19 -5.80
CA ARG A 6 19.85 5.53 -4.44
C ARG A 6 18.61 4.68 -4.12
N ARG A 7 18.85 3.53 -3.47
CA ARG A 7 17.87 2.79 -2.67
C ARG A 7 17.16 3.80 -1.80
N ARG A 8 15.89 4.06 -2.10
CA ARG A 8 15.03 4.87 -1.24
C ARG A 8 14.28 3.92 -0.33
N GLU A 9 14.85 3.76 0.87
CA GLU A 9 14.20 3.20 2.05
C GLU A 9 12.72 3.68 2.12
N PRO A 10 11.75 2.85 2.55
CA PRO A 10 10.39 3.31 2.87
C PRO A 10 10.37 4.12 4.19
N LYS A 11 11.41 4.92 4.46
CA LYS A 11 11.53 5.87 5.58
C LYS A 11 10.45 6.98 5.59
N GLY A 12 9.38 6.84 4.80
CA GLY A 12 8.28 7.80 4.66
C GLY A 12 6.88 7.27 5.03
N PHE A 13 6.77 6.02 5.49
CA PHE A 13 5.49 5.43 5.91
C PHE A 13 5.41 5.31 7.44
N THR A 14 4.24 5.62 7.99
CA THR A 14 3.85 5.29 9.36
C THR A 14 3.58 3.78 9.48
N ASP A 15 3.52 3.25 10.71
CA ASP A 15 3.23 1.82 10.94
C ASP A 15 1.93 1.38 10.27
N ARG A 16 0.87 2.21 10.33
CA ARG A 16 -0.43 1.90 9.70
C ARG A 16 -0.38 1.91 8.17
N GLU A 17 0.42 2.79 7.59
CA GLU A 17 0.65 2.82 6.15
C GLU A 17 1.46 1.60 5.71
N LEU A 18 2.46 1.19 6.50
CA LEU A 18 3.24 -0.03 6.26
C LEU A 18 2.37 -1.29 6.36
N ASP A 19 1.43 -1.35 7.29
CA ASP A 19 0.48 -2.48 7.39
C ASP A 19 -0.32 -2.62 6.09
N ILE A 20 -0.85 -1.52 5.55
CA ILE A 20 -1.60 -1.51 4.27
C ILE A 20 -0.70 -1.88 3.10
N MET A 21 0.49 -1.28 3.00
CA MET A 21 1.45 -1.61 1.94
C MET A 21 1.85 -3.08 1.99
N SER A 22 2.00 -3.66 3.19
CA SER A 22 2.31 -5.08 3.38
C SER A 22 1.20 -5.99 2.83
N VAL A 23 -0.07 -5.63 3.05
CA VAL A 23 -1.20 -6.34 2.44
C VAL A 23 -1.13 -6.22 0.91
N LEU A 24 -0.99 -5.00 0.38
CA LEU A 24 -0.96 -4.78 -1.07
C LEU A 24 0.22 -5.45 -1.77
N TRP A 25 1.38 -5.52 -1.13
CA TRP A 25 2.53 -6.26 -1.67
C TRP A 25 2.31 -7.77 -1.66
N ARG A 26 1.63 -8.30 -0.63
CA ARG A 26 1.34 -9.73 -0.52
C ARG A 26 0.29 -10.18 -1.53
N GLU A 27 -0.79 -9.41 -1.68
CA GLU A 27 -1.92 -9.74 -2.55
C GLU A 27 -1.78 -9.20 -3.99
N GLY A 28 -0.82 -8.30 -4.22
CA GLY A 28 -0.59 -7.60 -5.49
C GLY A 28 -1.54 -6.42 -5.75
N SER A 29 -2.78 -6.48 -5.23
CA SER A 29 -3.74 -5.38 -5.25
C SER A 29 -4.86 -5.65 -4.23
N GLY A 30 -5.67 -4.64 -3.93
CA GLY A 30 -6.83 -4.83 -3.07
C GLY A 30 -7.79 -3.64 -3.07
N THR A 31 -9.07 -3.92 -2.89
CA THR A 31 -10.08 -2.91 -2.56
C THR A 31 -9.99 -2.51 -1.09
N VAL A 32 -10.63 -1.40 -0.70
CA VAL A 32 -10.69 -0.96 0.70
C VAL A 32 -11.24 -2.07 1.62
N ALA A 33 -12.25 -2.81 1.14
CA ALA A 33 -12.85 -3.91 1.89
C ALA A 33 -11.86 -5.07 2.06
N GLU A 34 -11.22 -5.52 0.97
CA GLU A 34 -10.24 -6.62 1.01
C GLU A 34 -9.03 -6.26 1.90
N VAL A 35 -8.53 -5.02 1.83
CA VAL A 35 -7.43 -4.55 2.69
C VAL A 35 -7.88 -4.51 4.14
N ARG A 36 -9.08 -4.00 4.44
CA ARG A 36 -9.63 -4.02 5.80
C ARG A 36 -9.72 -5.45 6.33
N ASP A 37 -10.27 -6.36 5.55
CA ASP A 37 -10.48 -7.75 5.97
C ASP A 37 -9.13 -8.45 6.25
N ALA A 38 -8.08 -8.13 5.47
CA ALA A 38 -6.73 -8.61 5.71
C ALA A 38 -6.05 -8.01 6.96
N LEU A 39 -6.40 -6.77 7.33
CA LEU A 39 -5.89 -6.09 8.54
C LEU A 39 -6.66 -6.47 9.81
N GLY A 40 -7.89 -6.95 9.67
CA GLY A 40 -8.78 -7.34 10.76
C GLY A 40 -9.88 -6.31 11.03
N GLU A 41 -11.01 -6.80 11.58
CA GLU A 41 -12.24 -6.03 11.75
C GLU A 41 -12.14 -4.84 12.72
N GLU A 42 -11.11 -4.80 13.56
CA GLU A 42 -10.85 -3.68 14.48
C GLU A 42 -10.45 -2.40 13.73
N VAL A 43 -10.02 -2.51 12.47
CA VAL A 43 -9.71 -1.36 11.63
C VAL A 43 -10.97 -0.88 10.92
N GLY A 44 -11.34 0.38 11.15
CA GLY A 44 -12.48 1.02 10.50
C GLY A 44 -12.26 1.18 8.99
N TYR A 45 -13.32 0.98 8.20
CA TYR A 45 -13.28 1.13 6.74
C TYR A 45 -12.76 2.50 6.28
N THR A 46 -13.23 3.57 6.91
CA THR A 46 -12.81 4.95 6.58
C THR A 46 -11.36 5.21 6.93
N THR A 47 -10.81 4.53 7.93
CA THR A 47 -9.39 4.58 8.27
C THR A 47 -8.57 3.97 7.14
N VAL A 48 -8.93 2.79 6.65
CA VAL A 48 -8.25 2.15 5.51
C VAL A 48 -8.34 3.01 4.26
N LEU A 49 -9.53 3.52 3.93
CA LEU A 49 -9.72 4.43 2.79
C LEU A 49 -8.82 5.66 2.90
N LYS A 50 -8.78 6.32 4.06
CA LYS A 50 -7.97 7.53 4.26
C LYS A 50 -6.48 7.25 4.14
N MET A 51 -6.00 6.12 4.66
CA MET A 51 -4.60 5.74 4.53
C MET A 51 -4.23 5.38 3.09
N LEU A 52 -5.11 4.71 2.33
CA LEU A 52 -4.92 4.46 0.90
C LEU A 52 -4.85 5.76 0.10
N GLN A 53 -5.70 6.74 0.40
CA GLN A 53 -5.62 8.09 -0.20
C GLN A 53 -4.31 8.80 0.13
N ILE A 54 -3.84 8.74 1.39
CA ILE A 54 -2.55 9.34 1.77
C ILE A 54 -1.40 8.64 1.04
N LEU A 55 -1.42 7.31 0.95
CA LEU A 55 -0.43 6.54 0.20
C LEU A 55 -0.44 6.90 -1.29
N GLU A 56 -1.62 7.15 -1.86
CA GLU A 56 -1.77 7.61 -3.23
C GLU A 56 -1.23 9.03 -3.43
N GLU A 57 -1.54 9.97 -2.53
CA GLU A 57 -0.98 11.32 -2.52
C GLU A 57 0.56 11.30 -2.40
N LYS A 58 1.10 10.33 -1.67
CA LYS A 58 2.55 10.07 -1.57
C LYS A 58 3.14 9.39 -2.81
N GLY A 59 2.31 8.94 -3.77
CA GLY A 59 2.71 8.20 -4.96
C GLY A 59 3.16 6.76 -4.68
N ALA A 60 2.77 6.19 -3.54
CA ALA A 60 3.13 4.84 -3.14
C ALA A 60 2.18 3.77 -3.71
N VAL A 61 0.93 4.15 -3.98
CA VAL A 61 -0.08 3.30 -4.60
C VAL A 61 -0.79 4.06 -5.72
N GLY A 62 -1.33 3.32 -6.67
CA GLY A 62 -2.31 3.80 -7.63
C GLY A 62 -3.64 3.11 -7.40
N HIS A 63 -4.70 3.61 -8.03
CA HIS A 63 -5.98 2.92 -8.07
C HIS A 63 -6.51 2.80 -9.49
N GLU A 64 -7.37 1.81 -9.67
CA GLU A 64 -8.22 1.67 -10.85
C GLU A 64 -9.67 1.42 -10.42
N GLN A 65 -10.61 1.80 -11.30
CA GLN A 65 -12.01 1.59 -11.04
C GLN A 65 -12.39 0.13 -11.31
N GLU A 66 -12.90 -0.55 -10.28
CA GLU A 66 -13.41 -1.92 -10.36
C GLU A 66 -14.92 -1.90 -10.06
N GLY A 67 -15.71 -1.71 -11.11
CA GLY A 67 -17.15 -1.58 -10.99
C GLY A 67 -17.56 -0.37 -10.14
N ARG A 68 -17.99 -0.63 -8.89
CA ARG A 68 -18.40 0.40 -7.91
C ARG A 68 -17.33 0.70 -6.85
N ALA A 69 -16.21 -0.02 -6.88
CA ALA A 69 -15.11 0.14 -5.93
C ALA A 69 -13.86 0.68 -6.65
N TYR A 70 -12.87 1.04 -5.84
CA TYR A 70 -11.50 1.27 -6.31
C TYR A 70 -10.63 0.13 -5.83
N ARG A 71 -9.86 -0.45 -6.76
CA ARG A 71 -8.82 -1.43 -6.48
C ARG A 71 -7.49 -0.69 -6.46
N TYR A 72 -6.78 -0.78 -5.35
CA TYR A 72 -5.50 -0.14 -5.14
C TYR A 72 -4.37 -1.14 -5.40
N PHE A 73 -3.26 -0.67 -5.96
CA PHE A 73 -2.08 -1.48 -6.25
C PHE A 73 -0.79 -0.71 -5.92
N PRO A 74 0.27 -1.40 -5.45
CA PRO A 74 1.51 -0.74 -5.05
C PRO A 74 2.27 -0.24 -6.28
N LEU A 75 2.75 1.00 -6.22
CA LEU A 75 3.64 1.63 -7.22
C LEU A 75 5.11 1.60 -6.79
N VAL A 76 5.36 1.27 -5.52
CA VAL A 76 6.69 1.12 -4.93
C VAL A 76 6.91 -0.31 -4.48
N GLU A 77 8.15 -0.79 -4.55
CA GLU A 77 8.51 -2.15 -4.11
C GLU A 77 8.72 -2.22 -2.59
N SER A 78 8.47 -3.38 -1.99
CA SER A 78 8.82 -3.63 -0.59
C SER A 78 10.33 -3.83 -0.47
N GLU A 79 11.02 -3.05 0.37
CA GLU A 79 12.45 -3.22 0.62
C GLU A 79 12.80 -4.38 1.60
N ARG A 80 11.87 -5.31 1.83
CA ARG A 80 12.09 -6.56 2.56
C ARG A 80 11.47 -7.73 1.78
N ALA A 81 12.09 -8.91 1.66
CA ALA A 81 13.42 -9.36 2.05
C ALA A 81 13.68 -10.67 1.29
N GLY A 82 14.61 -10.66 0.34
CA GLY A 82 15.15 -11.88 -0.27
C GLY A 82 16.58 -12.08 0.23
N GLY A 83 16.74 -12.90 1.26
CA GLY A 83 18.04 -13.32 1.81
C GLY A 83 18.22 -13.06 3.29
#